data_AF-A0A2E3Q0Z7-F1
#
_entry.id   AF-A0A2E3Q0Z7-F1
#
_cell.length_a   1.000
_cell.length_b   1.000
_cell.length_c   1.000
_cell.angle_alpha   90.00
_cell.angle_beta   90.00
_cell.angle_gamma   90.00
#
_symmetry.space_group_name_H-M   'P 1'
#
loop_
_entity.id
_entity.type
_entity.pdbx_description
1 polymer ?
#
loop_
_entity_poly.entity_id
_entity_poly.type
_entity_poly.pdbx_seq_one_letter_code
_entity_poly.pdbx_strand_id
1 'polypeptide(L)'
;MTTNAPDPFGAHCISCDYELGGLDSSACPECGRTFDPSDPATVLRGRRPTSGPLRWTIGIAGVSAIGLPSWWLIDDGAPIPTVVSIGMLPGLIALAVTLGGLTCRSGPMRRPTLFATFLPAAVFLLCFATLAIHMHAALGGWPRNIGDAGFPAGLVGHADFTAAAFTFLLLGTVFVLPLAVVVASVVRPWRGAVLPLALCGLVNIAAVGAMDLAPDAFLDWWWD
;
A
#
# COMPACT_ATOMS: atom_id res chain seq x y z
N MET A 1 -47.44 8.06 32.12
CA MET A 1 -46.03 7.67 32.29
C MET A 1 -45.42 7.52 30.91
N THR A 2 -44.76 8.56 30.40
CA THR A 2 -43.95 8.47 29.18
C THR A 2 -42.60 7.90 29.60
N THR A 3 -42.37 6.63 29.30
CA THR A 3 -41.05 6.02 29.43
C THR A 3 -40.12 6.76 28.49
N ASN A 4 -39.17 7.53 29.04
CA ASN A 4 -38.09 8.13 28.26
C ASN A 4 -37.34 7.00 27.57
N ALA A 5 -37.65 6.77 26.29
CA ALA A 5 -36.87 5.85 25.48
C ALA A 5 -35.42 6.37 25.51
N PRO A 6 -34.44 5.51 25.80
CA PRO A 6 -33.05 5.92 25.80
C PRO A 6 -32.72 6.55 24.44
N ASP A 7 -32.17 7.75 24.49
CA ASP A 7 -31.85 8.56 23.33
C ASP A 7 -30.95 7.75 22.36
N PRO A 8 -31.36 7.49 21.11
CA PRO A 8 -30.64 6.61 20.19
C PRO A 8 -29.27 7.15 19.73
N PHE A 9 -28.88 8.35 20.16
CA PHE A 9 -27.58 8.92 19.84
C PHE A 9 -26.43 8.10 20.47
N GLY A 10 -25.52 7.62 19.62
CA GLY A 10 -24.32 6.87 20.04
C GLY A 10 -24.42 5.35 19.92
N ALA A 11 -25.45 4.80 19.26
CA ALA A 11 -25.46 3.41 18.85
C ALA A 11 -24.65 3.23 17.55
N HIS A 12 -23.76 2.24 17.52
CA HIS A 12 -22.97 1.87 16.34
C HIS A 12 -23.21 0.41 15.94
N CYS A 13 -23.12 0.10 14.65
CA CYS A 13 -23.24 -1.26 14.16
C CYS A 13 -22.09 -2.12 14.69
N ILE A 14 -22.39 -3.30 15.25
CA ILE A 14 -21.36 -4.23 15.74
C ILE A 14 -20.44 -4.74 14.61
N SER A 15 -20.96 -4.82 13.38
CA SER A 15 -20.22 -5.35 12.25
C SER A 15 -19.24 -4.34 11.65
N CYS A 16 -19.72 -3.12 11.38
CA CYS A 16 -18.98 -2.10 10.62
C CYS A 16 -18.81 -0.77 11.35
N ASP A 17 -19.32 -0.63 12.58
CA ASP A 17 -19.22 0.59 13.38
C ASP A 17 -19.88 1.84 12.78
N TYR A 18 -20.75 1.65 11.79
CA TYR A 18 -21.61 2.71 11.26
C TYR A 18 -22.50 3.25 12.37
N GLU A 19 -22.66 4.57 12.42
CA GLU A 19 -23.54 5.23 13.39
C GLU A 19 -25.00 4.96 13.03
N LEU A 20 -25.71 4.31 13.93
CA LEU A 20 -27.08 3.85 13.70
C LEU A 20 -28.14 4.86 14.17
N GLY A 21 -27.69 5.96 14.82
CA GLY A 21 -28.59 7.00 15.30
C GLY A 21 -29.33 7.68 14.15
N GLY A 22 -30.65 7.82 14.29
CA GLY A 22 -31.50 8.54 13.32
C GLY A 22 -31.82 7.79 12.03
N LEU A 23 -31.49 6.50 11.93
CA LEU A 23 -31.93 5.67 10.80
C LEU A 23 -33.36 5.17 11.03
N ASP A 24 -34.20 5.26 9.99
CA ASP A 24 -35.54 4.66 9.99
C ASP A 24 -35.50 3.14 9.74
N SER A 25 -34.38 2.60 9.24
CA SER A 25 -34.22 1.18 8.96
C SER A 25 -33.56 0.41 10.11
N SER A 26 -34.08 -0.76 10.44
CA SER A 26 -33.46 -1.75 11.35
C SER A 26 -32.33 -2.55 10.70
N ALA A 27 -31.75 -2.05 9.61
CA ALA A 27 -30.62 -2.64 8.91
C ALA A 27 -29.56 -1.58 8.67
N CYS A 28 -28.30 -1.95 8.92
CA CYS A 28 -27.18 -1.06 8.71
C CYS A 28 -26.96 -0.82 7.21
N PRO A 29 -26.93 0.43 6.73
CA PRO A 29 -26.81 0.72 5.29
C PRO A 29 -25.46 0.29 4.71
N GLU A 30 -24.42 0.21 5.53
CA GLU A 30 -23.07 -0.16 5.06
C GLU A 30 -22.90 -1.68 4.90
N CYS A 31 -23.42 -2.47 5.83
CA CYS A 31 -23.13 -3.91 5.87
C CYS A 31 -24.38 -4.80 5.75
N GLY A 32 -25.56 -4.21 5.64
CA GLY A 32 -26.85 -4.91 5.58
C GLY A 32 -27.25 -5.66 6.85
N ARG A 33 -26.39 -5.67 7.89
CA ARG A 33 -26.69 -6.36 9.15
C ARG A 33 -27.89 -5.73 9.82
N THR A 34 -28.88 -6.56 10.12
CA THR A 34 -30.02 -6.15 10.93
C THR A 34 -29.59 -5.87 12.36
N PHE A 35 -30.17 -4.84 12.96
CA PHE A 35 -29.96 -4.46 14.34
C PHE A 35 -31.28 -4.06 14.96
N ASP A 36 -31.42 -4.31 16.26
CA ASP A 36 -32.54 -3.82 17.05
C ASP A 36 -32.00 -2.73 17.98
N PRO A 37 -32.40 -1.46 17.80
CA PRO A 37 -32.01 -0.38 18.68
C PRO A 37 -32.26 -0.68 20.15
N SER A 38 -33.24 -1.53 20.48
CA SER A 38 -33.63 -1.91 21.83
C SER A 38 -32.76 -3.02 22.42
N ASP A 39 -32.14 -3.84 21.58
CA ASP A 39 -31.30 -4.97 22.00
C ASP A 39 -29.80 -4.59 21.99
N PRO A 40 -29.18 -4.39 23.17
CA PRO A 40 -27.76 -4.04 23.27
C PRO A 40 -26.83 -5.15 22.75
N ALA A 41 -27.29 -6.39 22.56
CA ALA A 41 -26.50 -7.44 21.92
C ALA A 41 -26.33 -7.22 20.40
N THR A 42 -27.13 -6.32 19.81
CA THR A 42 -27.10 -6.03 18.37
C THR A 42 -26.44 -4.70 18.01
N VAL A 43 -26.21 -3.82 19.00
CA VAL A 43 -25.60 -2.49 18.83
C VAL A 43 -24.48 -2.22 19.83
N LEU A 44 -23.41 -1.57 19.39
CA LEU A 44 -22.39 -1.01 20.28
C LEU A 44 -22.92 0.31 20.87
N ARG A 45 -23.20 0.35 22.18
CA ARG A 45 -23.55 1.58 22.91
C ARG A 45 -22.38 2.07 23.75
N GLY A 46 -22.12 3.37 23.71
CA GLY A 46 -21.10 4.05 24.53
C GLY A 46 -19.95 4.59 23.70
N ARG A 47 -19.36 5.71 24.16
CA ARG A 47 -18.13 6.26 23.58
C ARG A 47 -17.10 5.13 23.56
N ARG A 48 -16.67 4.71 22.37
CA ARG A 48 -15.49 3.86 22.27
C ARG A 48 -14.37 4.55 23.07
N PRO A 49 -13.64 3.83 23.93
CA PRO A 49 -12.38 4.35 24.43
C PRO A 49 -11.59 4.81 23.20
N THR A 50 -11.23 6.09 23.18
CA THR A 50 -10.35 6.67 22.17
C THR A 50 -9.22 5.68 21.97
N SER A 51 -9.09 5.16 20.75
CA SER A 51 -8.15 4.10 20.42
C SER A 51 -6.76 4.49 20.92
N GLY A 52 -6.32 3.84 22.00
CA GLY A 52 -5.03 4.13 22.60
C GLY A 52 -3.89 3.89 21.60
N PRO A 53 -2.70 4.48 21.86
CA PRO A 53 -1.52 4.39 20.99
C PRO A 53 -1.05 2.95 20.72
N LEU A 54 -1.54 1.96 21.49
CA LEU A 54 -1.20 0.54 21.36
C LEU A 54 -1.63 -0.10 20.03
N ARG A 55 -2.58 0.49 19.29
CA ARG A 55 -2.90 0.04 17.92
C ARG A 55 -1.85 0.44 16.87
N TRP A 56 -1.09 1.50 17.13
CA TRP A 56 -0.05 1.99 16.22
C TRP A 56 1.24 1.19 16.34
N THR A 57 1.56 0.67 17.54
CA THR A 57 2.81 -0.04 17.78
C THR A 57 2.91 -1.38 17.05
N ILE A 58 1.80 -2.13 16.88
CA ILE A 58 1.82 -3.41 16.16
C ILE A 58 2.03 -3.22 14.65
N GLY A 59 1.44 -2.18 14.06
CA GLY A 59 1.62 -1.87 12.64
C GLY A 59 3.02 -1.34 12.31
N ILE A 60 3.59 -0.50 13.19
CA ILE A 60 4.93 0.06 13.02
C ILE A 60 6.00 -1.01 13.28
N ALA A 61 5.85 -1.83 14.33
CA ALA A 61 6.83 -2.87 14.68
C ALA A 61 6.96 -3.96 13.60
N GLY A 62 5.87 -4.33 12.93
CA GLY A 62 5.91 -5.30 11.84
C GLY A 62 6.67 -4.80 10.60
N VAL A 63 6.60 -3.49 10.32
CA VAL A 63 7.31 -2.86 9.19
C VAL A 63 8.78 -2.65 9.52
N SER A 64 9.10 -2.29 10.77
CA SER A 64 10.48 -2.11 11.22
C SER A 64 11.28 -3.41 11.31
N ALA A 65 10.62 -4.54 11.62
CA ALA A 65 11.32 -5.83 11.78
C ALA A 65 11.82 -6.44 10.46
N ILE A 66 11.25 -6.04 9.31
CA ILE A 66 11.63 -6.58 7.98
C ILE A 66 12.74 -5.71 7.34
N GLY A 67 12.81 -4.42 7.64
CA GLY A 67 13.83 -3.51 7.07
C GLY A 67 15.19 -3.53 7.76
N LEU A 68 15.28 -4.05 9.00
CA LEU A 68 16.52 -4.00 9.79
C LEU A 68 17.56 -5.10 9.52
N PRO A 69 17.21 -6.34 9.10
CA PRO A 69 18.24 -7.36 8.85
C PRO A 69 18.97 -7.20 7.51
N SER A 70 18.40 -6.49 6.53
CA SER A 70 19.03 -6.33 5.20
C SER A 70 20.22 -5.36 5.19
N TRP A 71 20.36 -4.54 6.23
CA TRP A 71 21.51 -3.64 6.42
C TRP A 71 22.82 -4.39 6.71
N TRP A 72 22.76 -5.62 7.24
CA TRP A 72 23.95 -6.36 7.69
C TRP A 72 24.64 -7.20 6.59
N LEU A 73 24.14 -7.18 5.34
CA LEU A 73 24.71 -7.93 4.22
C LEU A 73 25.50 -7.07 3.21
N ILE A 74 25.75 -5.78 3.50
CA ILE A 74 26.40 -4.86 2.55
C ILE A 74 27.46 -4.01 3.26
N ASP A 75 28.68 -4.55 3.33
CA ASP A 75 29.97 -3.85 3.48
C ASP A 75 30.78 -4.23 2.21
N ASP A 76 31.64 -3.44 1.57
CA ASP A 76 32.40 -2.24 1.92
C ASP A 76 32.54 -1.36 0.64
N GLY A 77 32.21 -0.06 0.71
CA GLY A 77 32.90 0.93 -0.16
C GLY A 77 32.14 1.69 -1.25
N ALA A 78 30.82 1.57 -1.40
CA ALA A 78 30.07 2.41 -2.35
C ALA A 78 29.19 3.45 -1.62
N PRO A 79 29.05 4.70 -2.13
CA PRO A 79 28.12 5.70 -1.59
C PRO A 79 26.67 5.35 -1.98
N ILE A 80 26.19 4.21 -1.50
CA ILE A 80 24.83 3.66 -1.67
C ILE A 80 23.79 4.13 -0.62
N PRO A 81 24.10 4.80 0.52
CA PRO A 81 23.08 5.02 1.56
C PRO A 81 21.98 6.03 1.17
N THR A 82 22.12 6.80 0.08
CA THR A 82 21.08 7.71 -0.41
C THR A 82 20.00 7.02 -1.24
N VAL A 83 20.36 6.04 -2.08
CA VAL A 83 19.40 5.37 -2.99
C VAL A 83 18.42 4.49 -2.23
N VAL A 84 18.91 3.77 -1.21
CA VAL A 84 18.08 2.92 -0.35
C VAL A 84 17.14 3.77 0.53
N SER A 85 17.62 4.91 1.02
CA SER A 85 16.80 5.84 1.83
C SER A 85 15.70 6.53 1.02
N ILE A 86 15.97 6.86 -0.25
CA ILE A 86 14.98 7.48 -1.15
C ILE A 86 14.02 6.43 -1.74
N GLY A 87 14.44 5.19 -1.97
CA GLY A 87 13.58 4.12 -2.49
C GLY A 87 12.63 3.52 -1.45
N MET A 88 13.04 3.47 -0.18
CA MET A 88 12.18 3.01 0.91
C MET A 88 11.07 4.01 1.25
N LEU A 89 11.32 5.32 1.09
CA LEU A 89 10.36 6.35 1.49
C LEU A 89 9.01 6.22 0.74
N PRO A 90 8.94 6.07 -0.60
CA PRO A 90 7.69 5.91 -1.33
C PRO A 90 6.94 4.63 -0.96
N GLY A 91 7.64 3.51 -0.78
CA GLY A 91 7.03 2.25 -0.35
C GLY A 91 6.45 2.34 1.06
N LEU A 92 7.18 2.98 1.98
CA LEU A 92 6.73 3.25 3.35
C LEU A 92 5.63 4.31 3.39
N ILE A 93 5.64 5.32 2.51
CA ILE A 93 4.58 6.33 2.38
C ILE A 93 3.33 5.70 1.78
N ALA A 94 3.43 4.88 0.74
CA ALA A 94 2.30 4.15 0.17
C ALA A 94 1.71 3.20 1.20
N LEU A 95 2.54 2.46 1.92
CA LEU A 95 2.11 1.63 3.03
C LEU A 95 1.46 2.49 4.14
N ALA A 96 2.07 3.59 4.56
CA ALA A 96 1.55 4.48 5.59
C ALA A 96 0.27 5.21 5.17
N VAL A 97 0.07 5.51 3.89
CA VAL A 97 -1.16 6.09 3.33
C VAL A 97 -2.25 5.03 3.22
N THR A 98 -1.90 3.79 2.88
CA THR A 98 -2.84 2.66 2.86
C THR A 98 -3.23 2.26 4.29
N LEU A 99 -2.28 2.28 5.23
CA LEU A 99 -2.50 2.12 6.66
C LEU A 99 -3.20 3.36 7.29
N GLY A 100 -2.99 4.55 6.77
CA GLY A 100 -3.73 5.75 7.15
C GLY A 100 -5.18 5.67 6.67
N GLY A 101 -5.40 5.10 5.49
CA GLY A 101 -6.70 4.70 4.97
C GLY A 101 -7.41 3.66 5.86
N LEU A 102 -6.67 2.75 6.50
CA LEU A 102 -7.22 1.83 7.52
C LEU A 102 -7.81 2.54 8.74
N THR A 103 -7.41 3.78 9.01
CA THR A 103 -8.02 4.59 10.09
C THR A 103 -9.31 5.28 9.62
N CYS A 104 -9.54 5.37 8.31
CA CYS A 104 -10.75 5.94 7.73
C CYS A 104 -11.80 4.83 7.50
N ARG A 105 -12.69 4.70 8.49
CA ARG A 105 -14.05 4.12 8.48
C ARG A 105 -14.55 3.50 7.16
N SER A 106 -15.11 2.30 7.25
CA SER A 106 -15.89 1.61 6.22
C SER A 106 -16.95 2.54 5.59
N GLY A 107 -16.73 2.89 4.33
CA GLY A 107 -17.62 3.64 3.46
C GLY A 107 -17.13 3.51 2.01
N PRO A 108 -17.83 4.07 1.02
CA PRO A 108 -17.42 4.01 -0.38
C PRO A 108 -16.00 4.55 -0.56
N MET A 109 -15.20 3.86 -1.37
CA MET A 109 -13.80 4.19 -1.60
C MET A 109 -13.66 5.64 -2.05
N ARG A 110 -12.95 6.44 -1.24
CA ARG A 110 -12.73 7.85 -1.56
C ARG A 110 -11.72 7.95 -2.70
N ARG A 111 -11.93 8.88 -3.63
CA ARG A 111 -10.99 9.19 -4.74
C ARG A 111 -9.50 9.25 -4.32
N PRO A 112 -9.10 9.91 -3.22
CA PRO A 112 -7.68 9.93 -2.80
C PRO A 112 -7.14 8.54 -2.47
N THR A 113 -7.95 7.64 -1.90
CA THR A 113 -7.53 6.26 -1.64
C THR A 113 -7.24 5.53 -2.95
N LEU A 114 -8.11 5.73 -3.95
CA LEU A 114 -7.90 5.17 -5.27
C LEU A 114 -6.58 5.69 -5.88
N PHE A 115 -6.35 7.01 -5.89
CA PHE A 115 -5.09 7.57 -6.40
C PHE A 115 -3.85 7.01 -5.69
N ALA A 116 -3.91 6.86 -4.36
CA ALA A 116 -2.81 6.27 -3.59
C ALA A 116 -2.51 4.82 -3.99
N THR A 117 -3.53 4.05 -4.38
CA THR A 117 -3.39 2.68 -4.86
C THR A 117 -2.61 2.59 -6.18
N PHE A 118 -2.77 3.55 -7.09
CA PHE A 118 -2.07 3.56 -8.38
C PHE A 118 -0.66 4.17 -8.33
N LEU A 119 -0.38 4.99 -7.32
CA LEU A 119 0.84 5.78 -7.27
C LEU A 119 2.14 4.96 -7.36
N PRO A 120 2.33 3.84 -6.64
CA PRO A 120 3.58 3.07 -6.69
C PRO A 120 3.88 2.53 -8.10
N ALA A 121 2.88 1.92 -8.74
CA ALA A 121 2.97 1.42 -10.11
C ALA A 121 3.26 2.53 -11.11
N ALA A 122 2.58 3.68 -11.00
CA ALA A 122 2.78 4.81 -11.90
C ALA A 122 4.19 5.40 -11.79
N VAL A 123 4.70 5.57 -10.57
CA VAL A 123 6.08 6.05 -10.33
C VAL A 123 7.08 5.06 -10.90
N PHE A 124 6.88 3.76 -10.66
CA PHE A 124 7.76 2.72 -11.19
C PHE A 124 7.80 2.71 -12.72
N LEU A 125 6.64 2.67 -13.38
CA LEU A 125 6.56 2.70 -14.85
C LEU A 125 7.21 3.96 -15.44
N LEU A 126 7.05 5.10 -14.77
CA LEU A 126 7.71 6.33 -15.19
C LEU A 126 9.23 6.18 -15.11
N CYS A 127 9.77 5.70 -13.98
CA CYS A 127 11.22 5.48 -13.83
C CYS A 127 11.77 4.48 -14.87
N PHE A 128 11.05 3.39 -15.10
CA PHE A 128 11.41 2.39 -16.11
C PHE A 128 11.44 2.98 -17.52
N ALA A 129 10.39 3.71 -17.91
CA ALA A 129 10.32 4.38 -19.20
C ALA A 129 11.42 5.45 -19.36
N THR A 130 11.68 6.24 -18.32
CA THR A 130 12.75 7.25 -18.36
C THR A 130 14.13 6.60 -18.47
N LEU A 131 14.35 5.44 -17.85
CA LEU A 131 15.60 4.69 -18.00
C LEU A 131 15.79 4.21 -19.43
N ALA A 132 14.76 3.61 -20.04
CA ALA A 132 14.81 3.16 -21.43
C ALA A 132 15.16 4.30 -22.39
N ILE A 133 14.52 5.47 -22.22
CA ILE A 133 14.82 6.68 -23.01
C ILE A 133 16.26 7.16 -22.77
N HIS A 134 16.69 7.22 -21.50
CA HIS A 134 18.03 7.68 -21.15
C HIS A 134 19.11 6.76 -21.74
N MET A 135 18.90 5.45 -21.67
CA MET A 135 19.79 4.44 -22.25
C MET A 135 19.87 4.59 -23.76
N HIS A 136 18.72 4.66 -24.45
CA HIS A 136 18.69 4.80 -25.90
C HIS A 136 19.41 6.07 -26.37
N ALA A 137 19.20 7.19 -25.68
CA ALA A 137 19.86 8.45 -25.99
C ALA A 137 21.37 8.41 -25.71
N ALA A 138 21.79 7.81 -24.60
CA ALA A 138 23.19 7.77 -24.18
C ALA A 138 24.06 6.85 -25.04
N LEU A 139 23.49 5.73 -25.52
CA LEU A 139 24.20 4.72 -26.32
C LEU A 139 24.03 4.90 -27.83
N GLY A 140 23.14 5.82 -28.26
CA GLY A 140 22.77 5.96 -29.67
C GLY A 140 21.97 4.77 -30.21
N GLY A 141 21.28 4.04 -29.34
CA GLY A 141 20.56 2.81 -29.64
C GLY A 141 20.36 1.94 -28.38
N TRP A 142 19.92 0.70 -28.56
CA TRP A 142 19.77 -0.27 -27.47
C TRP A 142 21.11 -0.94 -27.10
N PRO A 143 21.29 -1.35 -25.83
CA PRO A 143 22.50 -2.04 -25.39
C PRO A 143 22.71 -3.32 -26.20
N ARG A 144 23.97 -3.60 -26.54
CA ARG A 144 24.37 -4.80 -27.32
C ARG A 144 25.05 -5.87 -26.47
N ASN A 145 25.45 -5.49 -25.27
CA ASN A 145 26.15 -6.34 -24.32
C ASN A 145 25.39 -6.30 -23.00
N ILE A 146 25.46 -7.42 -22.29
CA ILE A 146 25.03 -7.57 -20.92
C ILE A 146 25.91 -6.72 -19.99
N GLY A 147 25.32 -6.20 -18.91
CA GLY A 147 26.00 -5.39 -17.89
C GLY A 147 26.13 -3.91 -18.23
N ASP A 148 26.98 -3.20 -17.48
CA ASP A 148 27.14 -1.74 -17.50
C ASP A 148 28.51 -1.28 -18.03
N ALA A 149 29.31 -2.21 -18.56
CA ALA A 149 30.66 -1.94 -19.05
C ALA A 149 30.64 -0.90 -20.18
N GLY A 150 31.28 0.25 -19.92
CA GLY A 150 31.34 1.36 -20.87
C GLY A 150 30.15 2.32 -20.83
N PHE A 151 29.20 2.12 -19.91
CA PHE A 151 28.10 3.06 -19.73
C PHE A 151 28.60 4.35 -19.07
N PRO A 152 28.04 5.52 -19.46
CA PRO A 152 28.29 6.75 -18.73
C PRO A 152 27.82 6.61 -17.27
N ALA A 153 28.58 7.16 -16.32
CA ALA A 153 28.26 7.05 -14.89
C ALA A 153 26.82 7.52 -14.54
N GLY A 154 26.30 8.54 -15.23
CA GLY A 154 24.92 9.01 -15.03
C GLY A 154 23.86 7.99 -15.48
N LEU A 155 24.14 7.17 -16.49
CA LEU A 155 23.26 6.09 -16.93
C LEU A 155 23.26 4.95 -15.91
N VAL A 156 24.45 4.56 -15.41
CA VAL A 156 24.60 3.55 -14.36
C VAL A 156 23.82 3.97 -13.10
N GLY A 157 23.97 5.21 -12.64
CA GLY A 157 23.21 5.70 -11.48
C GLY A 157 21.68 5.69 -11.68
N HIS A 158 21.19 5.95 -12.89
CA HIS A 158 19.75 5.85 -13.19
C HIS A 158 19.30 4.38 -13.24
N ALA A 159 20.11 3.49 -13.81
CA ALA A 159 19.86 2.05 -13.81
C ALA A 159 19.75 1.51 -12.39
N ASP A 160 20.75 1.77 -11.54
CA ASP A 160 20.78 1.35 -10.14
C ASP A 160 19.56 1.86 -9.36
N PHE A 161 19.20 3.13 -9.54
CA PHE A 161 18.03 3.71 -8.91
C PHE A 161 16.73 3.00 -9.31
N THR A 162 16.52 2.79 -10.61
CA THR A 162 15.32 2.16 -11.14
C THR A 162 15.26 0.67 -10.76
N ALA A 163 16.40 -0.04 -10.77
CA ALA A 163 16.50 -1.43 -10.33
C ALA A 163 16.19 -1.58 -8.83
N ALA A 164 16.67 -0.67 -7.99
CA ALA A 164 16.32 -0.63 -6.58
C ALA A 164 14.81 -0.38 -6.38
N ALA A 165 14.24 0.60 -7.07
CA ALA A 165 12.81 0.90 -7.00
C ALA A 165 11.95 -0.30 -7.45
N PHE A 166 12.33 -0.97 -8.54
CA PHE A 166 11.69 -2.20 -9.01
C PHE A 166 11.76 -3.31 -7.96
N THR A 167 12.94 -3.56 -7.41
CA THR A 167 13.16 -4.59 -6.39
C THR A 167 12.25 -4.37 -5.19
N PHE A 168 12.16 -3.14 -4.68
CA PHE A 168 11.27 -2.81 -3.58
C PHE A 168 9.79 -3.00 -3.93
N LEU A 169 9.37 -2.58 -5.13
CA LEU A 169 8.00 -2.78 -5.60
C LEU A 169 7.67 -4.28 -5.69
N LEU A 170 8.58 -5.08 -6.24
CA LEU A 170 8.43 -6.51 -6.41
C LEU A 170 8.36 -7.22 -5.05
N LEU A 171 9.33 -6.99 -4.17
CA LEU A 171 9.35 -7.57 -2.81
C LEU A 171 8.11 -7.15 -2.00
N GLY A 172 7.73 -5.87 -2.08
CA GLY A 172 6.52 -5.35 -1.45
C GLY A 172 5.27 -6.03 -1.96
N THR A 173 5.16 -6.23 -3.27
CA THR A 173 3.98 -6.84 -3.91
C THR A 173 3.90 -8.35 -3.67
N VAL A 174 5.03 -9.06 -3.69
CA VAL A 174 5.08 -10.53 -3.55
C VAL A 174 4.99 -10.96 -2.09
N PHE A 175 5.63 -10.25 -1.16
CA PHE A 175 5.72 -10.69 0.24
C PHE A 175 4.88 -9.83 1.20
N VAL A 176 5.01 -8.51 1.14
CA VAL A 176 4.39 -7.61 2.13
C VAL A 176 2.89 -7.49 1.92
N LEU A 177 2.47 -7.32 0.67
CA LEU A 177 1.09 -7.04 0.32
C LEU A 177 0.14 -8.22 0.58
N PRO A 178 0.47 -9.49 0.25
CA PRO A 178 -0.37 -10.63 0.60
C PRO A 178 -0.52 -10.79 2.11
N LEU A 179 0.58 -10.61 2.86
CA LEU A 179 0.54 -10.63 4.32
C LEU A 179 -0.36 -9.51 4.87
N ALA A 180 -0.24 -8.29 4.34
CA ALA A 180 -1.08 -7.16 4.73
C ALA A 180 -2.56 -7.42 4.45
N VAL A 181 -2.90 -8.02 3.30
CA VAL A 181 -4.28 -8.43 2.96
C VAL A 181 -4.80 -9.47 3.95
N VAL A 182 -4.00 -10.50 4.27
CA VAL A 182 -4.39 -11.53 5.25
C VAL A 182 -4.63 -10.89 6.62
N VAL A 183 -3.70 -10.07 7.11
CA VAL A 183 -3.87 -9.37 8.40
C VAL A 183 -5.10 -8.47 8.39
N ALA A 184 -5.31 -7.69 7.33
CA ALA A 184 -6.48 -6.83 7.18
C ALA A 184 -7.80 -7.61 7.16
N SER A 185 -7.81 -8.82 6.58
CA SER A 185 -9.00 -9.68 6.55
C SER A 185 -9.39 -10.22 7.93
N VAL A 186 -8.39 -10.54 8.77
CA VAL A 186 -8.58 -11.11 10.12
C VAL A 186 -8.87 -10.01 11.14
N VAL A 187 -8.14 -8.91 11.09
CA VAL A 187 -8.25 -7.78 12.02
C VAL A 187 -9.49 -6.95 11.64
N ARG A 188 -10.61 -7.15 12.36
CA ARG A 188 -11.90 -6.49 12.07
C ARG A 188 -11.80 -4.99 11.74
N PRO A 189 -11.05 -4.16 12.50
CA PRO A 189 -10.90 -2.73 12.20
C PRO A 189 -10.27 -2.44 10.83
N TRP A 190 -9.53 -3.41 10.27
CA TRP A 190 -8.72 -3.24 9.07
C TRP A 190 -9.35 -3.82 7.81
N ARG A 191 -10.49 -4.48 7.93
CA ARG A 191 -11.19 -5.11 6.79
C ARG A 191 -11.49 -4.13 5.66
N GLY A 192 -11.64 -2.85 5.97
CA GLY A 192 -11.84 -1.79 4.97
C GLY A 192 -10.69 -1.61 3.99
N ALA A 193 -9.44 -1.95 4.33
CA ALA A 193 -8.32 -1.83 3.37
C ALA A 193 -8.05 -3.09 2.55
N VAL A 194 -8.78 -4.19 2.76
CA VAL A 194 -8.58 -5.41 1.97
C VAL A 194 -8.69 -5.09 0.48
N LEU A 195 -9.72 -4.35 0.07
CA LEU A 195 -9.94 -3.99 -1.34
C LEU A 195 -8.85 -3.03 -1.88
N PRO A 196 -8.52 -1.89 -1.24
CA PRO A 196 -7.40 -1.04 -1.65
C PRO A 196 -6.05 -1.77 -1.74
N LEU A 197 -5.74 -2.64 -0.80
CA LEU A 197 -4.50 -3.42 -0.79
C LEU A 197 -4.49 -4.43 -1.94
N ALA A 198 -5.58 -5.18 -2.14
CA ALA A 198 -5.69 -6.10 -3.26
C ALA A 198 -5.58 -5.40 -4.62
N LEU A 199 -6.24 -4.23 -4.76
CA LEU A 199 -6.15 -3.42 -5.98
C LEU A 199 -4.73 -2.90 -6.20
N CYS A 200 -4.02 -2.50 -5.15
CA CYS A 200 -2.61 -2.09 -5.24
C CYS A 200 -1.74 -3.23 -5.79
N GLY A 201 -1.92 -4.45 -5.28
CA GLY A 201 -1.22 -5.63 -5.79
C GLY A 201 -1.51 -5.90 -7.26
N LEU A 202 -2.78 -5.86 -7.67
CA LEU A 202 -3.18 -6.08 -9.06
C LEU A 202 -2.59 -5.01 -10.00
N VAL A 203 -2.62 -3.74 -9.60
CA VAL A 203 -2.06 -2.65 -10.39
C VAL A 203 -0.53 -2.77 -10.50
N ASN A 204 0.16 -3.18 -9.44
CA ASN A 204 1.60 -3.45 -9.50
C ASN A 204 1.92 -4.62 -10.44
N ILE A 205 1.15 -5.72 -10.39
CA ILE A 205 1.31 -6.84 -11.33
C ILE A 205 1.09 -6.38 -12.77
N ALA A 206 0.05 -5.59 -13.03
CA ALA A 206 -0.22 -5.04 -14.35
C ALA A 206 0.91 -4.11 -14.83
N ALA A 207 1.52 -3.34 -13.93
CA ALA A 207 2.68 -2.53 -14.25
C ALA A 207 3.91 -3.37 -14.62
N VAL A 208 4.17 -4.47 -13.91
CA VAL A 208 5.24 -5.41 -14.30
C VAL A 208 4.97 -5.97 -15.70
N GLY A 209 3.75 -6.43 -15.99
CA GLY A 209 3.39 -6.91 -17.33
C GLY A 209 3.45 -5.83 -18.40
N ALA A 210 3.20 -4.56 -18.06
CA ALA A 210 3.32 -3.45 -19.01
C ALA A 210 4.78 -3.16 -19.41
N MET A 211 5.77 -3.63 -18.64
CA MET A 211 7.19 -3.53 -19.02
C MET A 211 7.49 -4.34 -20.28
N ASP A 212 6.76 -5.43 -20.53
CA ASP A 212 6.92 -6.28 -21.72
C ASP A 212 6.60 -5.56 -23.04
N LEU A 213 6.12 -4.31 -22.98
CA LEU A 213 5.95 -3.44 -24.15
C LEU A 213 7.24 -2.72 -24.56
N ALA A 214 8.30 -2.80 -23.75
CA ALA A 214 9.59 -2.20 -24.08
C ALA A 214 10.33 -3.04 -25.14
N PRO A 215 11.29 -2.46 -25.88
CA PRO A 215 12.03 -3.19 -26.91
C PRO A 215 12.85 -4.35 -26.35
N ASP A 216 12.88 -5.48 -27.07
CA ASP A 216 13.51 -6.73 -26.63
C ASP A 216 14.95 -6.54 -26.15
N ALA A 217 15.79 -5.81 -26.90
CA ALA A 217 17.18 -5.56 -26.51
C ALA A 217 17.34 -4.79 -25.17
N PHE A 218 16.36 -3.95 -24.82
CA PHE A 218 16.33 -3.30 -23.50
C PHE A 218 15.86 -4.26 -22.42
N LEU A 219 14.83 -5.07 -22.71
CA LEU A 219 14.32 -6.07 -21.76
C LEU A 219 15.35 -7.14 -21.45
N ASP A 220 16.07 -7.64 -22.46
CA ASP A 220 17.15 -8.61 -22.30
C ASP A 220 18.25 -8.08 -21.37
N TRP A 221 18.59 -6.79 -21.50
CA TRP A 221 19.54 -6.14 -20.58
C TRP A 221 18.95 -5.90 -19.19
N TRP A 222 17.67 -5.54 -19.09
CA TRP A 222 17.01 -5.23 -17.82
C TRP A 222 16.84 -6.46 -16.92
N TRP A 223 16.64 -7.64 -17.51
CA TRP A 223 16.41 -8.89 -16.79
C TRP A 223 17.69 -9.67 -16.47
N ASP A 224 18.85 -9.20 -16.94
CA ASP A 224 20.15 -9.75 -16.58
C ASP A 224 20.69 -9.16 -15.28
#